data_AF-B1FFK4-F1
#
_entry.id   AF-B1FFK4-F1
#
_cell.length_a   1.000
_cell.length_b   1.000
_cell.length_c   1.000
_cell.angle_alpha   90.00
_cell.angle_beta   90.00
_cell.angle_gamma   90.00
#
_symmetry.space_group_name_H-M   'P 1'
#
loop_
_entity.id
_entity.type
_entity.pdbx_description
1 polymer ?
#
loop_
_entity_poly.entity_id
_entity_poly.type
_entity_poly.pdbx_seq_one_letter_code
_entity_poly.pdbx_strand_id
1 'polypeptide(L)'
;MPVAAALRELREESGIDNAEVVRVLGNYFYSMTKFGRSEIQHRHVVHVRVRDAIAMKARWTHFEATPSTVGEPIEFNFEWHPIFEAECALIGGHDFFVPMLKHFMREHEDA
;
A
#
# COMPACT_ATOMS: atom_id res chain seq x y z
N MET A 1 -1.89 -7.03 -15.41
CA MET A 1 -2.26 -7.98 -14.33
C MET A 1 -2.20 -7.25 -13.00
N PRO A 2 -3.15 -7.47 -12.06
CA PRO A 2 -3.22 -6.72 -10.81
C PRO A 2 -1.93 -6.71 -9.98
N VAL A 3 -1.22 -7.85 -9.92
CA VAL A 3 0.07 -7.97 -9.21
C VAL A 3 1.15 -7.05 -9.79
N ALA A 4 1.30 -7.06 -11.12
CA ALA A 4 2.28 -6.20 -11.80
C ALA A 4 1.91 -4.71 -11.67
N ALA A 5 0.62 -4.39 -11.67
CA ALA A 5 0.16 -3.03 -11.42
C ALA A 5 0.51 -2.61 -9.98
N ALA A 6 0.22 -3.42 -8.97
CA ALA A 6 0.53 -3.09 -7.58
C ALA A 6 2.03 -2.85 -7.32
N LEU A 7 2.93 -3.62 -7.95
CA LEU A 7 4.37 -3.38 -7.86
C LEU A 7 4.80 -2.08 -8.57
N ARG A 8 4.18 -1.76 -9.71
CA ARG A 8 4.41 -0.48 -10.40
C ARG A 8 3.94 0.70 -9.56
N GLU A 9 2.73 0.64 -8.99
CA GLU A 9 2.20 1.71 -8.12
C GLU A 9 3.09 1.90 -6.88
N LEU A 10 3.53 0.80 -6.24
CA LEU A 10 4.44 0.86 -5.08
C LEU A 10 5.70 1.65 -5.42
N ARG A 11 6.28 1.41 -6.60
CA ARG A 11 7.44 2.16 -7.10
C ARG A 11 7.10 3.63 -7.35
N GLU A 12 6.04 3.89 -8.10
CA GLU A 12 5.65 5.24 -8.54
C GLU A 12 5.30 6.15 -7.35
N GLU A 13 4.60 5.63 -6.34
CA GLU A 13 4.11 6.39 -5.20
C GLU A 13 5.08 6.45 -4.02
N SER A 14 5.99 5.47 -3.86
CA SER A 14 6.88 5.39 -2.69
C SER A 14 8.38 5.34 -2.98
N GLY A 15 8.77 5.16 -4.24
CA GLY A 15 10.17 4.99 -4.63
C GLY A 15 10.77 3.63 -4.29
N ILE A 16 9.96 2.66 -3.84
CA ILE A 16 10.43 1.29 -3.55
C ILE A 16 10.51 0.49 -4.86
N ASP A 17 11.72 0.22 -5.32
CA ASP A 17 11.99 -0.51 -6.56
C ASP A 17 12.17 -2.02 -6.31
N ASN A 18 12.72 -2.40 -5.15
CA ASN A 18 13.03 -3.79 -4.82
C ASN A 18 12.00 -4.39 -3.85
N ALA A 19 10.93 -4.97 -4.42
CA ALA A 19 9.91 -5.69 -3.67
C ALA A 19 9.44 -6.96 -4.41
N GLU A 20 9.07 -7.99 -3.64
CA GLU A 20 8.49 -9.24 -4.15
C GLU A 20 7.10 -9.46 -3.56
N VAL A 21 6.17 -9.98 -4.36
CA VAL A 21 4.84 -10.34 -3.85
C VAL A 21 4.93 -11.66 -3.10
N VAL A 22 4.57 -11.64 -1.82
CA VAL A 22 4.47 -12.82 -0.96
C VAL A 22 3.17 -13.57 -1.25
N ARG A 23 2.06 -12.84 -1.36
CA ARG A 23 0.73 -13.38 -1.71
C ARG A 23 -0.25 -12.32 -2.14
N VAL A 24 -1.31 -12.75 -2.82
CA VAL A 24 -2.52 -11.95 -3.05
C VAL A 24 -3.43 -12.12 -1.83
N LEU A 25 -3.88 -11.01 -1.24
CA LEU A 25 -4.84 -11.03 -0.12
C LEU A 25 -6.28 -11.09 -0.61
N GLY A 26 -6.56 -10.47 -1.76
CA GLY A 26 -7.87 -10.55 -2.41
C GLY A 26 -8.19 -9.30 -3.20
N ASN A 27 -9.49 -9.08 -3.41
CA ASN A 27 -10.02 -7.88 -4.04
C ASN A 27 -11.37 -7.49 -3.43
N TYR A 28 -11.74 -6.22 -3.55
CA TYR A 28 -13.00 -5.69 -3.04
C TYR A 28 -13.45 -4.49 -3.87
N PHE A 29 -14.75 -4.19 -3.82
CA PHE A 29 -15.33 -2.99 -4.41
C PHE A 29 -15.46 -1.91 -3.34
N TYR A 30 -15.07 -0.67 -3.66
CA TYR A 30 -15.18 0.46 -2.77
C TYR A 30 -15.88 1.64 -3.46
N SER A 31 -16.93 2.19 -2.83
CA SER A 31 -17.61 3.38 -3.34
C SER A 31 -16.91 4.65 -2.87
N MET A 32 -16.52 5.50 -3.82
CA MET A 32 -15.88 6.79 -3.52
C MET A 32 -16.90 7.92 -3.27
N THR A 33 -18.19 7.60 -3.18
CA THR A 33 -19.26 8.59 -2.92
C THR A 33 -19.06 9.35 -1.60
N LYS A 34 -18.47 8.70 -0.58
CA LYS A 34 -18.06 9.36 0.68
C LYS A 34 -17.07 10.52 0.47
N PHE A 35 -16.36 10.54 -0.66
CA PHE A 35 -15.42 11.58 -1.06
C PHE A 35 -15.96 12.46 -2.18
N GLY A 36 -17.28 12.44 -2.44
CA GLY A 36 -17.91 13.24 -3.49
C GLY A 36 -17.65 12.75 -4.92
N ARG A 37 -17.04 11.58 -5.10
CA ARG A 37 -16.74 11.01 -6.43
C ARG A 37 -17.76 9.96 -6.81
N SER A 38 -18.32 10.09 -8.02
CA SER A 38 -19.29 9.13 -8.58
C SER A 38 -18.57 7.96 -9.26
N GLU A 39 -17.79 7.20 -8.50
CA GLU A 39 -17.09 6.02 -8.99
C GLU A 39 -17.09 4.87 -7.96
N ILE A 40 -17.00 3.65 -8.48
CA ILE A 40 -16.76 2.43 -7.71
C ILE A 40 -15.42 1.87 -8.15
N GLN A 41 -14.50 1.71 -7.20
CA GLN A 41 -13.17 1.18 -7.44
C GLN A 41 -13.16 -0.32 -7.19
N HIS A 42 -12.69 -1.10 -8.16
CA HIS A 42 -12.36 -2.52 -7.97
C HIS A 42 -10.89 -2.62 -7.57
N ARG A 43 -10.62 -2.87 -6.30
CA ARG A 43 -9.28 -2.81 -5.72
C ARG A 43 -8.72 -4.20 -5.51
N HIS A 44 -7.48 -4.40 -5.91
CA HIS A 44 -6.72 -5.62 -5.71
C HIS A 44 -5.64 -5.38 -4.66
N VAL A 45 -5.51 -6.29 -3.69
CA VAL A 45 -4.58 -6.13 -2.57
C VAL A 45 -3.60 -7.28 -2.52
N VAL A 46 -2.31 -6.93 -2.39
CA VAL A 46 -1.19 -7.86 -2.30
C VAL A 46 -0.37 -7.58 -1.04
N HIS A 47 0.18 -8.63 -0.46
CA HIS A 47 1.22 -8.54 0.56
C HIS A 47 2.58 -8.65 -0.14
N VAL A 48 3.45 -7.68 0.09
CA VAL A 48 4.80 -7.63 -0.48
C VAL A 48 5.86 -7.72 0.61
N ARG A 49 6.99 -8.35 0.29
CA ARG A 49 8.22 -8.25 1.06
C ARG A 49 9.13 -7.23 0.37
N VAL A 50 9.54 -6.22 1.11
CA VAL A 50 10.43 -5.17 0.61
C VAL A 50 11.88 -5.49 0.97
N ARG A 51 12.79 -5.31 0.01
CA ARG A 51 14.25 -5.48 0.17
C ARG A 51 15.04 -4.25 -0.28
N ASP A 52 14.34 -3.15 -0.53
CA ASP A 52 14.93 -1.90 -1.00
C ASP A 52 15.66 -1.18 0.13
N ALA A 53 16.84 -0.61 -0.18
CA ALA A 53 17.63 0.13 0.79
C ALA A 53 16.92 1.38 1.30
N ILE A 54 16.07 2.03 0.48
CA ILE A 54 15.30 3.19 0.93
C ILE A 54 14.29 2.80 2.02
N ALA A 55 13.67 1.64 1.83
CA ALA A 55 12.74 1.04 2.77
C ALA A 55 13.44 0.48 4.02
N MET A 56 14.77 0.31 4.04
CA MET A 56 15.46 -0.05 5.28
C MET A 56 15.66 1.16 6.21
N LYS A 57 15.34 2.39 5.76
CA LYS A 57 15.30 3.58 6.61
C LYS A 57 14.02 3.59 7.44
N ALA A 58 14.09 4.11 8.66
CA ALA A 58 12.89 4.32 9.49
C ALA A 58 11.91 5.31 8.85
N ARG A 59 12.43 6.29 8.09
CA ARG A 59 11.66 7.31 7.37
C ARG A 59 12.31 7.63 6.03
N TRP A 60 11.50 7.97 5.03
CA TRP A 60 11.98 8.48 3.75
C TRP A 60 10.97 9.42 3.09
N THR A 61 11.47 10.24 2.17
CA THR A 61 10.68 11.18 1.36
C THR A 61 10.74 10.73 -0.09
N HIS A 62 9.61 10.83 -0.81
CA HIS A 62 9.50 10.55 -2.23
C HIS A 62 8.66 11.62 -2.91
N PHE A 63 8.92 11.85 -4.20
CA PHE A 63 8.17 12.82 -4.99
C PHE A 63 7.49 12.10 -6.15
N GLU A 64 6.16 12.13 -6.18
CA GLU A 64 5.40 11.66 -7.33
C GLU A 64 5.54 12.69 -8.47
N ALA A 65 6.37 12.37 -9.46
CA ALA A 65 6.72 13.29 -10.54
C ALA A 65 5.65 13.41 -11.63
N THR A 66 4.68 12.49 -11.66
CA THR A 66 3.60 12.45 -12.67
C THR A 66 2.23 12.32 -12.01
N PRO A 67 1.83 13.29 -11.16
CA PRO A 67 0.53 13.22 -10.50
C PRO A 67 -0.61 13.24 -11.51
N SER A 68 -1.69 12.53 -11.20
CA SER A 68 -2.91 12.51 -12.03
C SER A 68 -3.57 13.89 -12.18
N THR A 69 -3.22 14.84 -11.31
CA THR A 69 -3.58 16.26 -11.40
C THR A 69 -2.46 17.08 -12.04
N VAL A 70 -2.80 18.04 -12.90
CA VAL A 70 -1.82 19.01 -13.43
C VAL A 70 -1.20 19.81 -12.27
N GLY A 71 0.10 19.70 -12.03
CA GLY A 71 0.76 20.41 -10.93
C GLY A 71 2.22 20.02 -10.68
N GLU A 72 2.81 20.67 -9.68
CA GLU A 72 4.13 20.33 -9.11
C GLU A 72 4.14 18.90 -8.56
N PRO A 73 5.32 18.24 -8.47
CA PRO A 73 5.44 16.94 -7.84
C PRO A 73 4.85 16.91 -6.43
N ILE A 74 4.13 15.83 -6.11
CA ILE A 74 3.55 15.64 -4.77
C ILE A 74 4.63 15.03 -3.86
N GLU A 75 4.97 15.73 -2.78
CA GLU A 75 5.87 15.20 -1.76
C GLU A 75 5.12 14.25 -0.82
N PHE A 76 5.61 13.03 -0.72
CA PHE A 76 5.18 12.04 0.25
C PHE A 76 6.27 11.76 1.28
N ASN A 77 5.87 11.70 2.55
CA ASN A 77 6.74 11.34 3.66
C ASN A 77 6.24 10.01 4.25
N PHE A 78 7.14 9.03 4.32
CA PHE A 78 6.85 7.67 4.72
C PHE A 78 7.60 7.30 5.99
N GLU A 79 6.98 6.44 6.81
CA GLU A 79 7.60 5.77 7.93
C GLU A 79 7.02 4.36 8.13
N TRP A 80 7.79 3.48 8.76
CA TRP A 80 7.29 2.15 9.12
C TRP A 80 6.49 2.19 10.42
N HIS A 81 5.34 1.53 10.42
CA HIS A 81 4.52 1.34 11.60
C HIS A 81 4.43 -0.14 12.00
N PRO A 82 4.59 -0.48 13.28
CA PRO A 82 4.40 -1.85 13.77
C PRO A 82 2.96 -2.30 13.51
N ILE A 83 2.79 -3.33 12.69
CA ILE A 83 1.45 -3.73 12.23
C ILE A 83 0.55 -4.18 13.38
N PHE A 84 1.09 -4.82 14.42
CA PHE A 84 0.31 -5.35 15.53
C PHE A 84 -0.07 -4.30 16.58
N GLU A 85 0.71 -3.23 16.70
CA GLU A 85 0.44 -2.12 17.64
C GLU A 85 -0.49 -1.07 17.02
N ALA A 86 -0.56 -1.04 15.69
CA ALA A 86 -1.42 -0.14 14.95
C ALA A 86 -2.90 -0.57 15.04
N GLU A 87 -3.70 0.17 15.82
CA GLU A 87 -5.14 0.35 15.56
C GLU A 87 -5.31 1.27 14.35
N CYS A 88 -4.96 0.78 13.15
CA CYS A 88 -5.01 1.57 11.93
C CYS A 88 -6.39 1.45 11.27
N ALA A 89 -7.24 2.44 11.53
CA ALA A 89 -8.30 2.79 10.58
C ALA A 89 -7.66 3.59 9.44
N LEU A 90 -7.57 3.02 8.25
CA LEU A 90 -7.02 3.71 7.09
C LEU A 90 -8.15 4.35 6.28
N ILE A 91 -7.90 5.57 5.80
CA ILE A 91 -8.88 6.31 5.00
C ILE A 91 -9.24 5.52 3.74
N GLY A 92 -10.51 5.64 3.34
CA GLY A 92 -10.98 5.03 2.10
C GLY A 92 -11.06 3.50 2.15
N GLY A 93 -11.06 2.87 3.33
CA GLY A 93 -11.18 1.41 3.44
C GLY A 93 -9.91 0.65 3.04
N HIS A 94 -8.75 1.33 2.99
CA HIS A 94 -7.46 0.68 2.69
C HIS A 94 -7.03 -0.33 3.76
N ASP A 95 -7.67 -0.31 4.93
CA ASP A 95 -7.49 -1.23 6.04
C ASP A 95 -8.28 -2.54 5.90
N PHE A 96 -9.11 -2.70 4.86
CA PHE A 96 -10.01 -3.84 4.69
C PHE A 96 -9.34 -5.21 4.85
N PHE A 97 -8.12 -5.38 4.33
CA PHE A 97 -7.36 -6.64 4.41
C PHE A 97 -6.32 -6.68 5.54
N VAL A 98 -6.21 -5.63 6.37
CA VAL A 98 -5.25 -5.61 7.50
C VAL A 98 -5.50 -6.76 8.49
N PRO A 99 -6.74 -7.12 8.88
CA PRO A 99 -6.97 -8.27 9.76
C PRO A 99 -6.47 -9.60 9.17
N MET A 100 -6.66 -9.80 7.86
CA MET A 100 -6.18 -10.99 7.16
C MET A 100 -4.65 -11.01 7.06
N LEU A 101 -4.02 -9.86 6.79
CA LEU A 101 -2.57 -9.73 6.82
C LEU A 101 -2.00 -10.07 8.20
N LYS A 102 -2.59 -9.52 9.28
CA LYS A 102 -2.21 -9.83 10.67
C LYS A 102 -2.33 -11.32 10.99
N HIS A 103 -3.38 -11.98 10.49
CA HIS A 103 -3.55 -13.42 10.65
C HIS A 103 -2.40 -14.21 10.00
N PHE A 104 -2.09 -13.92 8.74
CA PHE A 104 -0.99 -14.60 8.04
C PHE A 104 0.40 -14.28 8.59
N MET A 105 0.61 -13.09 9.14
CA MET A 105 1.91 -12.74 9.75
C MET A 105 2.16 -13.49 11.06
N ARG A 106 1.11 -13.74 11.86
CA ARG A 106 1.24 -14.56 13.08
C ARG A 106 1.62 -16.01 12.78
N GLU A 107 1.04 -16.61 11.75
CA GLU A 107 1.39 -17.99 11.34
C GLU A 107 2.88 -18.14 10.94
N HIS A 108 3.55 -17.05 10.59
CA HIS A 108 4.96 -17.05 10.19
C HIS A 108 5.94 -16.68 11.32
N GLU A 109 5.47 -16.15 12.46
CA GLU A 109 6.32 -15.90 13.64
C GLU A 109 6.52 -17.17 14.50
N ASP A 110 5.61 -18.14 14.39
CA ASP A 110 5.64 -19.40 15.14
C ASP A 110 6.41 -20.55 14.41
N ALA A 111 7.18 -20.25 13.37
CA ALA A 111 7.86 -21.23 12.51
C ALA A 111 9.40 -21.10 12.50
#